data_AF-A0A495RIY1-F1
#
_entry.id   AF-A0A495RIY1-F1
#
_cell.length_a   1.000
_cell.length_b   1.000
_cell.length_c   1.000
_cell.angle_alpha   90.00
_cell.angle_beta   90.00
_cell.angle_gamma   90.00
#
_symmetry.space_group_name_H-M   'P 1'
#
loop_
_entity.id
_entity.type
_entity.pdbx_description
1 polymer ?
#
loop_
_entity_poly.entity_id
_entity_poly.type
_entity_poly.pdbx_seq_one_letter_code
_entity_poly.pdbx_strand_id
1 'polypeptide(L)'
;MSMNLFQMTKPATRCYVLSIWIGIISGFVSALVKSGTEGIFPPRLVTEGAPPVLLLQNIGIDVTHWFYTYSEQIVYFGGNLVHIIFSIVWGVIYCFAAEIFPKIKMAQGLVFGLVVAILFHGIAMPVLGISTPVWDLRLQEIFSEVFGTALWIWIIEIMRRDLRNRFTKKADPEFQ
;
A
#
# COMPACT_ATOMS: atom_id res chain seq x y z
N MET A 1 10.70 -27.22 -9.74
CA MET A 1 9.51 -27.63 -8.97
C MET A 1 8.60 -26.41 -8.79
N SER A 2 7.35 -26.50 -9.22
CA SER A 2 6.34 -25.46 -8.96
C SER A 2 6.07 -25.41 -7.44
N MET A 3 6.37 -24.29 -6.79
CA MET A 3 6.01 -24.09 -5.38
C MET A 3 4.49 -23.99 -5.24
N ASN A 4 3.91 -24.76 -4.31
CA ASN A 4 2.48 -24.72 -3.96
C ASN A 4 2.12 -23.32 -3.40
N LEU A 5 0.90 -22.85 -3.67
CA LEU A 5 0.38 -21.57 -3.20
C LEU A 5 0.49 -21.41 -1.67
N PHE A 6 0.23 -22.50 -0.94
CA PHE A 6 0.19 -22.52 0.52
C PHE A 6 1.46 -23.08 1.16
N GLN A 7 2.54 -23.24 0.39
CA GLN A 7 3.81 -23.69 0.94
C GLN A 7 4.32 -22.67 1.95
N MET A 8 4.60 -23.12 3.17
CA MET A 8 5.11 -22.27 4.24
C MET A 8 6.63 -22.40 4.36
N THR A 9 7.27 -21.33 4.83
CA THR A 9 8.69 -21.31 5.21
C THR A 9 8.94 -22.11 6.49
N LYS A 10 10.18 -22.49 6.78
CA LYS A 10 10.53 -23.15 8.05
C LYS A 10 10.30 -22.19 9.22
N PRO A 11 9.63 -22.59 10.32
CA PRO A 11 9.38 -21.68 11.45
C PRO A 11 10.63 -21.02 12.03
N ALA A 12 11.76 -21.73 12.07
CA ALA A 12 13.04 -21.24 12.59
C ALA A 12 13.69 -20.12 11.74
N THR A 13 13.23 -19.90 10.50
CA THR A 13 13.81 -18.89 9.61
C THR A 13 13.02 -17.57 9.63
N ARG A 14 11.90 -17.52 10.37
CA ARG A 14 10.97 -16.39 10.41
C ARG A 14 11.39 -15.36 11.45
N CYS A 15 11.38 -14.08 11.07
CA CYS A 15 11.77 -12.97 11.94
C CYS A 15 10.62 -11.98 12.13
N TYR A 16 9.60 -12.37 12.90
CA TYR A 16 8.34 -11.63 13.03
C TYR A 16 8.51 -10.19 13.53
N VAL A 17 9.24 -10.00 14.64
CA VAL A 17 9.44 -8.65 15.22
C VAL A 17 10.14 -7.73 14.21
N LEU A 18 11.18 -8.25 13.54
CA LEU A 18 11.88 -7.52 12.50
C LEU A 18 10.96 -7.20 11.30
N SER A 19 10.12 -8.14 10.87
CA SER A 19 9.19 -7.91 9.76
C SER A 19 8.16 -6.82 10.04
N ILE A 20 7.72 -6.66 11.29
CA ILE A 20 6.81 -5.59 11.70
C ILE A 20 7.54 -4.24 11.59
N TRP A 21 8.75 -4.12 12.13
CA TRP A 21 9.55 -2.89 12.04
C TRP A 21 9.84 -2.50 10.59
N ILE A 22 10.24 -3.47 9.78
CA ILE A 22 10.47 -3.28 8.35
C ILE A 22 9.19 -2.80 7.66
N GLY A 23 8.04 -3.42 7.95
CA GLY A 23 6.75 -3.05 7.36
C GLY A 23 6.29 -1.63 7.73
N ILE A 24 6.59 -1.17 8.96
CA ILE A 24 6.31 0.22 9.36
C ILE A 24 7.15 1.19 8.53
N ILE A 25 8.47 0.94 8.44
CA ILE A 25 9.40 1.82 7.72
C ILE A 25 9.08 1.84 6.22
N SER A 26 8.90 0.65 5.62
CA SER A 26 8.66 0.52 4.19
C SER A 26 7.27 1.02 3.80
N GLY A 27 6.25 0.78 4.64
CA GLY A 27 4.92 1.33 4.44
C GLY A 27 4.91 2.86 4.50
N PHE A 28 5.63 3.47 5.45
CA PHE A 28 5.75 4.94 5.51
C PHE A 28 6.41 5.50 4.24
N VAL A 29 7.59 4.97 3.87
CA VAL A 29 8.31 5.44 2.66
C VAL A 29 7.47 5.23 1.41
N SER A 30 6.80 4.09 1.30
CA SER A 30 5.99 3.77 0.14
C SER A 30 4.74 4.64 0.01
N ALA A 31 4.16 5.09 1.13
CA ALA A 31 3.09 6.08 1.11
C ALA A 31 3.55 7.37 0.42
N LEU A 32 4.75 7.84 0.73
CA LEU A 32 5.33 9.04 0.11
C LEU A 32 5.58 8.82 -1.39
N VAL A 33 6.03 7.62 -1.78
CA VAL A 33 6.20 7.27 -3.21
C VAL A 33 4.86 7.30 -3.93
N LYS A 34 3.81 6.68 -3.39
CA LYS A 34 2.45 6.70 -3.98
C LYS A 34 1.90 8.13 -4.05
N SER A 35 2.04 8.94 -3.00
CA SER A 35 1.64 10.35 -3.05
C SER A 35 2.43 11.14 -4.12
N GLY A 36 3.72 10.83 -4.30
CA GLY A 36 4.54 11.41 -5.36
C GLY A 36 4.05 11.03 -6.76
N THR A 37 3.63 9.77 -6.98
CA THR A 37 3.10 9.33 -8.27
C THR A 37 1.74 9.97 -8.55
N GLU A 38 0.89 10.18 -7.55
CA GLU A 38 -0.38 10.90 -7.68
C GLU A 38 -0.16 12.39 -8.00
N GLY A 39 0.96 12.98 -7.58
CA GLY A 39 1.34 14.33 -8.00
C GLY A 39 1.69 14.44 -9.50
N ILE A 40 2.16 13.34 -10.12
CA ILE A 40 2.48 13.28 -11.55
C ILE A 40 1.26 12.84 -12.37
N PHE A 41 0.52 11.85 -11.86
CA PHE A 41 -0.65 11.25 -12.48
C PHE A 41 -1.84 11.31 -11.51
N PRO A 42 -2.54 12.45 -11.39
CA PRO A 42 -3.65 12.58 -10.46
C PRO A 42 -4.73 11.51 -10.69
N PRO A 43 -5.16 10.76 -9.65
CA PRO A 43 -6.13 9.69 -9.79
C PRO A 43 -7.57 10.20 -9.85
N ARG A 44 -7.81 11.51 -9.65
CA ARG A 44 -9.14 12.13 -9.56
C ARG A 44 -9.13 13.52 -10.19
N LEU A 45 -10.32 14.01 -10.54
CA LEU A 45 -10.49 15.39 -10.98
C LEU A 45 -10.39 16.35 -9.79
N VAL A 46 -10.05 17.61 -10.07
CA VAL A 46 -9.98 18.69 -9.06
C VAL A 46 -11.32 18.91 -8.35
N THR A 47 -12.43 18.56 -9.02
CA THR A 47 -13.80 18.68 -8.49
C THR A 47 -14.22 17.50 -7.60
N GLU A 48 -13.40 16.46 -7.49
CA GLU A 48 -13.73 15.22 -6.76
C GLU A 48 -12.97 15.18 -5.43
N GLY A 49 -13.66 14.75 -4.38
CA GLY A 49 -13.04 14.56 -3.06
C GLY A 49 -12.09 13.37 -3.04
N ALA A 50 -11.00 13.47 -2.28
CA ALA A 50 -10.10 12.35 -2.06
C ALA A 50 -10.83 11.23 -1.29
N PRO A 51 -10.74 9.95 -1.72
CA PRO A 51 -11.44 8.83 -1.07
C PRO A 51 -11.25 8.73 0.45
N PRO A 52 -10.06 8.97 1.03
CA PRO A 52 -9.89 8.91 2.49
C PRO A 52 -10.66 9.98 3.25
N VAL A 53 -10.79 11.17 2.66
CA VAL A 53 -11.57 12.27 3.25
C VAL A 53 -13.04 11.91 3.26
N LEU A 54 -13.55 11.40 2.13
CA LEU A 54 -14.93 10.93 2.02
C LEU A 54 -15.22 9.76 2.98
N LEU A 55 -14.29 8.82 3.14
CA LEU A 55 -14.41 7.72 4.10
C LEU A 55 -14.61 8.24 5.53
N LEU A 56 -13.77 9.19 5.96
CA LEU A 56 -13.86 9.79 7.29
C LEU A 56 -15.14 10.60 7.47
N GLN A 57 -15.54 11.38 6.47
CA GLN A 57 -16.79 12.13 6.49
C GLN A 57 -18.01 11.21 6.63
N ASN A 58 -18.03 10.08 5.93
CA ASN A 58 -19.12 9.10 6.02
C ASN A 58 -19.30 8.49 7.41
N ILE A 59 -18.26 8.50 8.25
CA ILE A 59 -18.31 8.07 9.65
C ILE A 59 -18.37 9.24 10.65
N GLY A 60 -18.63 10.46 10.16
CA GLY A 60 -18.81 11.65 10.99
C GLY A 60 -17.53 12.33 11.45
N ILE A 61 -16.37 12.02 10.85
CA ILE A 61 -15.08 12.64 11.17
C ILE A 61 -14.72 13.66 10.09
N ASP A 62 -14.80 14.95 10.42
CA ASP A 62 -14.42 16.02 9.51
C ASP A 62 -12.92 16.34 9.59
N VAL A 63 -12.21 16.06 8.50
CA VAL A 63 -10.78 16.37 8.33
C VAL A 63 -10.52 17.41 7.25
N THR A 64 -11.56 18.07 6.73
CA THR A 64 -11.42 19.08 5.66
C THR A 64 -10.61 20.29 6.10
N HIS A 65 -10.61 20.58 7.40
CA HIS A 65 -9.83 21.64 8.02
C HIS A 65 -8.46 21.20 8.52
N TRP A 66 -8.09 19.93 8.34
CA TRP A 66 -6.77 19.41 8.73
C TRP A 66 -5.79 19.64 7.59
N PHE A 67 -5.42 20.90 7.39
CA PHE A 67 -4.42 21.29 6.40
C PHE A 67 -3.42 22.27 7.01
N TYR A 68 -2.26 22.36 6.37
CA TYR A 68 -1.28 23.40 6.63
C TYR A 68 -0.78 23.98 5.31
N THR A 69 -0.25 25.20 5.34
CA THR A 69 0.36 25.83 4.16
C THR A 69 1.87 25.65 4.22
N TYR A 70 2.47 25.14 3.15
CA TYR A 70 3.92 25.01 3.00
C TYR A 70 4.31 25.50 1.61
N SER A 71 5.25 26.45 1.53
CA SER A 71 5.65 27.09 0.26
C SER A 71 4.45 27.58 -0.57
N GLU A 72 3.50 28.27 0.08
CA GLU A 72 2.24 28.77 -0.52
C GLU A 72 1.27 27.70 -1.04
N GLN A 73 1.59 26.41 -0.87
CA GLN A 73 0.73 25.30 -1.25
C GLN A 73 -0.05 24.79 -0.03
N ILE A 74 -1.33 24.48 -0.24
CA ILE A 74 -2.17 23.82 0.78
C ILE A 74 -1.85 22.34 0.77
N VAL A 75 -1.47 21.80 1.93
CA VAL A 75 -1.26 20.38 2.15
C VAL A 75 -2.39 19.83 3.00
N TYR A 76 -3.25 19.00 2.39
CA TYR A 76 -4.37 18.34 3.06
C TYR A 76 -3.88 17.17 3.94
N PHE A 77 -3.40 17.49 5.13
CA PHE A 77 -2.82 16.54 6.07
C PHE A 77 -3.80 15.43 6.48
N GLY A 78 -5.08 15.74 6.67
CA GLY A 78 -6.09 14.75 7.08
C GLY A 78 -6.17 13.54 6.15
N GLY A 79 -6.33 13.77 4.84
CA GLY A 79 -6.37 12.71 3.84
C GLY A 79 -5.03 11.98 3.70
N ASN A 80 -3.92 12.74 3.69
CA ASN A 80 -2.58 12.18 3.60
C ASN A 80 -2.25 11.25 4.79
N LEU A 81 -2.69 11.61 6.00
CA LEU A 81 -2.47 10.82 7.20
C LEU A 81 -3.15 9.45 7.09
N VAL A 82 -4.39 9.39 6.58
CA VAL A 82 -5.09 8.12 6.36
C VAL A 82 -4.36 7.25 5.34
N HIS A 83 -3.90 7.82 4.22
CA HIS A 83 -3.09 7.10 3.24
C HIS A 83 -1.79 6.56 3.84
N ILE A 84 -1.08 7.35 4.65
CA ILE A 84 0.15 6.92 5.33
C ILE A 84 -0.14 5.76 6.28
N ILE A 85 -1.18 5.87 7.13
CA ILE A 85 -1.56 4.81 8.06
C ILE A 85 -1.97 3.55 7.32
N PHE A 86 -2.78 3.68 6.27
CA PHE A 86 -3.20 2.56 5.42
C PHE A 86 -1.99 1.83 4.84
N SER A 87 -1.03 2.58 4.29
CA SER A 87 0.20 2.04 3.74
C SER A 87 1.07 1.33 4.79
N ILE A 88 1.20 1.90 6.00
CA ILE A 88 1.91 1.27 7.13
C ILE A 88 1.24 -0.05 7.52
N VAL A 89 -0.08 -0.06 7.71
CA VAL A 89 -0.84 -1.26 8.09
C VAL A 89 -0.63 -2.37 7.07
N TRP A 90 -0.80 -2.07 5.78
CA TRP A 90 -0.62 -3.05 4.73
C TRP A 90 0.84 -3.44 4.50
N GLY A 91 1.79 -2.53 4.71
CA GLY A 91 3.22 -2.84 4.73
C GLY A 91 3.58 -3.84 5.82
N VAL A 92 3.05 -3.66 7.04
CA VAL A 92 3.21 -4.62 8.15
C VAL A 92 2.58 -5.97 7.81
N ILE A 93 1.34 -5.98 7.31
CA ILE A 93 0.66 -7.22 6.89
C ILE A 93 1.49 -7.95 5.83
N TYR A 94 1.94 -7.23 4.80
CA TYR A 94 2.74 -7.79 3.71
C TYR A 94 4.06 -8.37 4.23
N CYS A 95 4.85 -7.58 4.98
CA CYS A 95 6.15 -8.03 5.48
C CYS A 95 6.02 -9.22 6.44
N PHE A 96 5.01 -9.21 7.32
CA PHE A 96 4.74 -10.32 8.23
C PHE A 96 4.31 -11.59 7.47
N ALA A 97 3.37 -11.45 6.52
CA ALA A 97 2.91 -12.58 5.71
C ALA A 97 4.02 -13.15 4.83
N ALA A 98 4.92 -12.30 4.32
CA ALA A 98 6.08 -12.68 3.52
C ALA A 98 7.11 -13.53 4.29
N GLU A 99 7.16 -13.46 5.62
CA GLU A 99 7.94 -14.39 6.44
C GLU A 99 7.37 -15.80 6.40
N ILE A 100 6.06 -15.95 6.20
CA ILE A 100 5.33 -17.21 6.33
C ILE A 100 5.08 -17.85 4.97
N PHE A 101 4.58 -17.07 4.01
CA PHE A 101 4.10 -17.51 2.71
C PHE A 101 4.94 -16.88 1.59
N PRO A 102 5.87 -17.63 0.96
CA PRO A 102 6.76 -17.08 -0.07
C PRO A 102 6.01 -16.48 -1.27
N LYS A 103 4.82 -17.00 -1.57
CA LYS A 103 3.98 -16.57 -2.70
C LYS A 103 3.42 -15.16 -2.55
N ILE A 104 3.39 -14.60 -1.33
CA ILE A 104 3.06 -13.19 -1.11
C ILE A 104 4.02 -12.28 -1.90
N LYS A 105 5.26 -12.70 -2.09
CA LYS A 105 6.32 -11.95 -2.78
C LYS A 105 6.36 -12.16 -4.30
N MET A 106 5.40 -12.90 -4.85
CA MET A 106 5.38 -13.23 -6.28
C MET A 106 5.37 -11.96 -7.13
N ALA A 107 6.14 -11.97 -8.21
CA ALA A 107 6.37 -10.80 -9.07
C ALA A 107 6.79 -9.57 -8.26
N GLN A 108 7.65 -9.75 -7.25
CA GLN A 108 8.13 -8.68 -6.37
C GLN A 108 6.99 -7.95 -5.62
N GLY A 109 5.99 -8.72 -5.18
CA GLY A 109 4.84 -8.22 -4.43
C GLY A 109 3.71 -7.66 -5.30
N LEU A 110 3.90 -7.53 -6.62
CA LEU A 110 2.90 -6.93 -7.51
C LEU A 110 1.54 -7.62 -7.47
N VAL A 111 1.51 -8.95 -7.33
CA VAL A 111 0.25 -9.69 -7.23
C VAL A 111 -0.49 -9.36 -5.94
N PHE A 112 0.22 -9.19 -4.83
CA PHE A 112 -0.38 -8.76 -3.57
C PHE A 112 -0.97 -7.35 -3.70
N GLY A 113 -0.22 -6.41 -4.28
CA GLY A 113 -0.69 -5.05 -4.51
C GLY A 113 -1.95 -5.02 -5.38
N LEU A 114 -2.02 -5.84 -6.43
CA LEU A 114 -3.22 -5.96 -7.27
C LEU A 114 -4.42 -6.50 -6.48
N VAL A 115 -4.24 -7.52 -5.64
CA VAL A 115 -5.32 -8.04 -4.78
C VAL A 115 -5.83 -6.96 -3.82
N VAL A 116 -4.93 -6.18 -3.22
CA VAL A 116 -5.30 -5.05 -2.36
C VAL A 116 -6.06 -3.98 -3.16
N ALA A 117 -5.59 -3.61 -4.35
CA ALA A 117 -6.29 -2.66 -5.23
C ALA A 117 -7.71 -3.13 -5.56
N ILE A 118 -7.89 -4.40 -5.95
CA ILE A 118 -9.21 -4.96 -6.23
C ILE A 118 -10.09 -4.94 -4.98
N LEU A 119 -9.54 -5.32 -3.82
CA LEU A 119 -10.29 -5.34 -2.57
C LEU A 119 -10.82 -3.95 -2.19
N PHE A 120 -9.97 -2.91 -2.27
CA PHE A 120 -10.35 -1.57 -1.82
C PHE A 120 -10.97 -0.73 -2.94
N HIS A 121 -10.25 -0.53 -4.04
CA HIS A 121 -10.70 0.33 -5.14
C HIS A 121 -11.71 -0.38 -6.04
N GLY A 122 -11.64 -1.70 -6.16
CA GLY A 122 -12.57 -2.49 -6.96
C GLY A 122 -13.90 -2.81 -6.27
N ILE A 123 -13.87 -3.01 -4.95
CA ILE A 123 -15.02 -3.55 -4.20
C ILE A 123 -15.42 -2.64 -3.04
N ALA A 124 -14.55 -2.43 -2.04
CA ALA A 124 -14.95 -1.77 -0.80
C ALA A 124 -15.40 -0.31 -1.02
N MET A 125 -14.62 0.49 -1.74
CA MET A 125 -14.95 1.89 -1.99
C MET A 125 -16.25 2.06 -2.81
N PRO A 126 -16.48 1.31 -3.91
CA PRO A 126 -17.76 1.33 -4.60
C PRO A 126 -18.95 0.90 -3.74
N VAL A 127 -18.81 -0.17 -2.95
CA VAL A 127 -19.89 -0.65 -2.05
C VAL A 127 -20.24 0.39 -0.98
N LEU A 128 -19.26 1.15 -0.51
CA LEU A 128 -19.45 2.22 0.46
C LEU A 128 -19.90 3.56 -0.17
N GLY A 129 -20.10 3.61 -1.49
CA GLY A 129 -20.48 4.84 -2.20
C GLY A 129 -19.40 5.93 -2.22
N ILE A 130 -18.13 5.56 -1.99
CA ILE A 130 -16.98 6.49 -1.94
C ILE A 130 -16.37 6.70 -3.33
N SER A 131 -16.45 5.69 -4.20
CA SER A 131 -15.95 5.72 -5.58
C SER A 131 -17.00 5.16 -6.51
N THR A 132 -16.97 5.58 -7.78
CA THR A 132 -17.71 4.87 -8.83
C THR A 132 -17.14 3.46 -9.04
N PRO A 133 -17.95 2.53 -9.56
CA PRO A 133 -17.47 1.20 -9.93
C PRO A 133 -16.38 1.24 -11.01
N VAL A 134 -15.54 0.21 -11.04
CA VAL A 134 -14.37 0.16 -11.93
C VAL A 134 -14.68 0.23 -13.43
N TRP A 135 -15.86 -0.23 -13.85
CA TRP A 135 -16.31 -0.16 -15.25
C TRP A 135 -16.77 1.24 -15.67
N ASP A 136 -16.99 2.15 -14.72
CA ASP A 136 -17.36 3.55 -14.94
C ASP A 136 -16.19 4.52 -14.72
N LEU A 137 -14.99 4.01 -14.39
CA LEU A 137 -13.79 4.84 -14.18
C LEU A 137 -13.18 5.30 -15.50
N ARG A 138 -12.60 6.51 -15.50
CA ARG A 138 -11.83 7.03 -16.63
C ARG A 138 -10.51 6.25 -16.73
N LEU A 139 -10.01 6.09 -17.96
CA LEU A 139 -8.77 5.34 -18.21
C LEU A 139 -7.58 5.91 -17.43
N GLN A 140 -7.48 7.23 -17.29
CA GLN A 140 -6.41 7.85 -16.51
C GLN A 140 -6.44 7.49 -15.01
N GLU A 141 -7.64 7.24 -14.44
CA GLU A 141 -7.78 6.86 -13.03
C GLU A 141 -7.35 5.42 -12.84
N ILE A 142 -7.77 4.53 -13.74
CA ILE A 142 -7.34 3.12 -13.75
C ILE A 142 -5.81 3.07 -13.89
N PHE A 143 -5.24 3.86 -14.80
CA PHE A 143 -3.79 3.93 -14.98
C PHE A 143 -3.07 4.42 -13.72
N SER A 144 -3.50 5.56 -13.16
CA SER A 144 -2.90 6.12 -11.93
C SER A 144 -2.99 5.12 -10.77
N GLU A 145 -4.12 4.46 -10.61
CA GLU A 145 -4.33 3.50 -9.54
C GLU A 145 -3.45 2.26 -9.71
N VAL A 146 -3.47 1.64 -10.90
CA VAL A 146 -2.65 0.44 -11.18
C VAL A 146 -1.16 0.76 -11.09
N PHE A 147 -0.70 1.84 -11.74
CA PHE A 147 0.71 2.21 -11.77
C PHE A 147 1.21 2.63 -10.39
N GLY A 148 0.48 3.50 -9.69
CA GLY A 148 0.82 3.94 -8.35
C GLY A 148 0.84 2.77 -7.37
N THR A 149 -0.12 1.85 -7.46
CA THR A 149 -0.20 0.70 -6.54
C THR A 149 0.86 -0.37 -6.83
N ALA A 150 1.23 -0.55 -8.11
CA ALA A 150 2.38 -1.37 -8.48
C ALA A 150 3.69 -0.82 -7.88
N LEU A 151 3.95 0.48 -8.01
CA LEU A 151 5.13 1.11 -7.40
C LEU A 151 5.08 1.03 -5.87
N TRP A 152 3.91 1.28 -5.28
CA TRP A 152 3.70 1.21 -3.84
C TRP A 152 4.11 -0.15 -3.25
N ILE A 153 3.57 -1.25 -3.77
CA ILE A 153 3.91 -2.57 -3.23
C ILE A 153 5.35 -2.98 -3.57
N TRP A 154 5.85 -2.54 -4.73
CA TRP A 154 7.19 -2.88 -5.16
C TRP A 154 8.27 -2.26 -4.26
N ILE A 155 8.10 -0.99 -3.86
CA ILE A 155 8.99 -0.33 -2.90
C ILE A 155 8.96 -1.05 -1.54
N ILE A 156 7.78 -1.47 -1.08
CA ILE A 156 7.66 -2.25 0.16
C ILE A 156 8.48 -3.55 0.05
N GLU A 157 8.38 -4.28 -1.07
CA GLU A 157 9.11 -5.53 -1.28
C GLU A 157 10.63 -5.34 -1.37
N ILE A 158 11.10 -4.33 -2.11
CA ILE A 158 12.53 -4.02 -2.22
C ILE A 158 13.10 -3.74 -0.83
N MET A 159 12.46 -2.84 -0.08
CA MET A 159 12.90 -2.48 1.26
C MET A 159 12.83 -3.66 2.21
N ARG A 160 11.76 -4.46 2.13
CA ARG A 160 11.61 -5.67 2.95
C ARG A 160 12.78 -6.61 2.74
N ARG A 161 13.08 -6.93 1.49
CA ARG A 161 14.17 -7.85 1.14
C ARG A 161 15.54 -7.30 1.57
N ASP A 162 15.83 -6.04 1.25
CA ASP A 162 17.14 -5.44 1.55
C ASP A 162 17.36 -5.31 3.07
N LEU A 163 16.44 -4.69 3.80
CA LEU A 163 16.57 -4.49 5.24
C LEU A 163 16.65 -5.83 5.96
N ARG A 164 15.77 -6.79 5.63
CA ARG A 164 15.79 -8.11 6.26
C ARG A 164 17.12 -8.82 6.05
N ASN A 165 17.64 -8.84 4.83
CA ASN A 165 18.92 -9.49 4.54
C ASN A 165 20.08 -8.81 5.28
N ARG A 166 20.08 -7.47 5.36
CA ARG A 166 21.11 -6.72 6.09
C ARG A 166 21.08 -6.94 7.59
N PHE A 167 19.89 -7.01 8.19
CA PHE A 167 19.75 -7.22 9.64
C PHE A 167 19.98 -8.68 10.05
N THR A 168 19.47 -9.63 9.28
CA THR A 168 19.60 -11.07 9.61
C THR A 168 20.92 -11.69 9.14
N LYS A 169 21.60 -11.08 8.16
CA LYS A 169 22.75 -11.65 7.43
C LYS A 169 22.43 -12.99 6.76
N LYS A 170 21.16 -13.26 6.47
CA LYS A 170 20.68 -14.49 5.85
C LYS A 170 19.88 -14.16 4.59
N ALA A 171 19.73 -15.15 3.70
CA ALA A 171 18.80 -15.08 2.59
C ALA A 171 17.35 -14.98 3.07
N ASP A 172 16.40 -14.75 2.16
CA ASP A 172 14.97 -14.76 2.47
C ASP A 172 14.53 -16.14 3.03
N PRO A 173 13.50 -16.25 3.90
CA PRO A 173 13.21 -17.46 4.68
C PRO A 173 12.94 -18.72 3.84
N GLU A 174 12.50 -18.58 2.59
CA GLU A 174 12.26 -19.68 1.64
C GLU A 174 13.52 -20.28 1.02
N PHE A 175 14.65 -19.57 1.14
CA PHE A 175 15.95 -20.01 0.65
C PHE A 175 16.88 -20.49 1.77
N GLN A 176 16.34 -20.65 2.98
CA GLN A 176 17.03 -21.16 4.18
C GLN A 176 16.55 -22.58 4.53
#